data_AF-A0A971AVZ3-F1
#
_entry.id   AF-A0A971AVZ3-F1
#
_cell.length_a   1.000
_cell.length_b   1.000
_cell.length_c   1.000
_cell.angle_alpha   90.00
_cell.angle_beta   90.00
_cell.angle_gamma   90.00
#
_symmetry.space_group_name_H-M   'P 1'
#
loop_
_entity.id
_entity.type
_entity.pdbx_description
1 polymer ?
#
loop_
_entity_poly.entity_id
_entity_poly.type
_entity_poly.pdbx_seq_one_letter_code
_entity_poly.pdbx_strand_id
1 'polypeptide(L)'
;MAILILAIAVLISTAIEAGQSRYFMEARIGNAPISSLFSTFKTPGYWNIVKTMFLRGLYTFLWSLLLVIPGIIKSYQYRLVPYIMAENPNISSRRAFELSRQMTDGEKWNIFVLDLSFIGWYVLCGITFGIGFLFLNPYLQATNAELYSALRAKAFAANFTDDSELGDFVRY
;
A
#
# COMPACT_ATOMS: atom_id res chain seq x y z
N MET A 1 -26.39 8.26 -12.55
CA MET A 1 -26.42 7.34 -11.39
C MET A 1 -25.22 6.39 -11.36
N ALA A 2 -24.98 5.54 -12.37
CA ALA A 2 -23.85 4.58 -12.35
C ALA A 2 -22.45 5.21 -12.21
N ILE A 3 -22.18 6.31 -12.93
CA ILE A 3 -20.89 7.02 -12.86
C ILE A 3 -20.64 7.59 -11.46
N LEU A 4 -21.68 8.10 -10.81
CA LEU A 4 -21.59 8.65 -9.45
C LEU A 4 -21.27 7.54 -8.44
N ILE A 5 -21.93 6.38 -8.56
CA ILE A 5 -21.67 5.21 -7.70
C ILE A 5 -20.23 4.72 -7.88
N LEU A 6 -19.75 4.64 -9.12
CA LEU A 6 -18.37 4.25 -9.43
C LEU A 6 -17.35 5.22 -8.81
N ALA A 7 -17.58 6.53 -8.96
CA ALA A 7 -16.71 7.55 -8.41
C ALA A 7 -16.64 7.48 -6.87
N ILE A 8 -17.79 7.30 -6.22
CA ILE A 8 -17.87 7.11 -4.76
C ILE A 8 -17.14 5.83 -4.33
N ALA A 9 -17.32 4.72 -5.06
CA ALA A 9 -16.67 3.45 -4.75
C ALA A 9 -15.13 3.55 -4.82
N VAL A 10 -14.58 4.24 -5.84
CA VAL A 10 -13.14 4.49 -5.97
C VAL A 10 -12.61 5.37 -4.84
N LEU A 11 -13.38 6.39 -4.45
CA LEU A 11 -12.97 7.32 -3.40
C LEU A 11 -12.97 6.65 -2.01
N ILE A 12 -13.95 5.79 -1.75
CA ILE A 12 -14.01 5.00 -0.51
C ILE A 12 -12.91 3.93 -0.50
N SER A 13 -12.72 3.19 -1.61
CA SER A 13 -11.74 2.09 -1.65
C SER A 13 -10.32 2.57 -1.44
N THR A 14 -9.95 3.71 -2.03
CA THR A 14 -8.61 4.31 -1.86
C THR A 14 -8.33 4.75 -0.43
N ALA A 15 -9.33 5.32 0.26
CA ALA A 15 -9.20 5.68 1.66
C ALA A 15 -9.11 4.47 2.58
N ILE A 16 -9.89 3.41 2.29
CA ILE A 16 -9.84 2.13 3.01
C ILE A 16 -8.50 1.43 2.78
N GLU A 17 -7.91 1.47 1.57
CA GLU A 17 -6.61 0.85 1.30
C GLU A 17 -5.48 1.44 2.16
N ALA A 18 -5.45 2.76 2.31
CA ALA A 18 -4.52 3.43 3.23
C ALA A 18 -4.83 3.08 4.70
N GLY A 19 -6.11 2.99 5.08
CA GLY A 19 -6.52 2.56 6.42
C GLY A 19 -6.16 1.11 6.73
N GLN A 20 -6.27 0.21 5.75
CA GLN A 20 -5.79 -1.17 5.84
C GLN A 20 -4.28 -1.22 6.06
N SER A 21 -3.53 -0.43 5.30
CA SER A 21 -2.07 -0.31 5.47
C SER A 21 -1.72 0.08 6.90
N ARG A 22 -2.42 1.08 7.48
CA ARG A 22 -2.26 1.47 8.88
C ARG A 22 -2.63 0.35 9.85
N TYR A 23 -3.80 -0.27 9.68
CA TYR A 23 -4.25 -1.36 10.54
C TYR A 23 -3.24 -2.50 10.60
N PHE A 24 -2.70 -2.94 9.46
CA PHE A 24 -1.71 -4.01 9.44
C PHE A 24 -0.37 -3.58 10.03
N MET A 25 0.03 -2.32 9.90
CA MET A 25 1.22 -1.81 10.56
C MET A 25 1.07 -1.74 12.09
N GLU A 26 -0.09 -1.33 12.60
CA GLU A 26 -0.39 -1.38 14.02
C GLU A 26 -0.49 -2.83 14.54
N ALA A 27 -1.05 -3.74 13.75
CA ALA A 27 -1.23 -5.15 14.11
C ALA A 27 0.11 -5.89 14.25
N ARG A 28 1.16 -5.42 13.58
CA ARG A 28 2.53 -5.96 13.75
C ARG A 28 3.09 -5.70 15.14
N ILE A 29 2.73 -4.58 15.75
CA ILE A 29 3.26 -4.15 17.06
C ILE A 29 2.41 -4.72 18.20
N GLY A 30 1.14 -5.02 17.94
CA GLY A 30 0.26 -5.68 18.89
C GLY A 30 -1.20 -5.57 18.47
N ASN A 31 -1.95 -4.76 19.21
CA ASN A 31 -3.41 -4.72 19.06
C ASN A 31 -3.84 -3.59 18.12
N ALA A 32 -4.31 -3.96 16.92
CA ALA A 32 -4.88 -3.01 15.98
C ALA A 32 -6.40 -2.94 16.13
N PRO A 33 -6.97 -1.81 16.57
CA PRO A 33 -8.41 -1.67 16.64
C PRO A 33 -8.98 -1.56 15.22
N ILE A 34 -10.17 -2.12 15.00
CA ILE A 34 -10.83 -2.09 13.68
C ILE A 34 -11.11 -0.65 13.22
N SER A 35 -11.17 0.31 14.15
CA SER A 35 -11.28 1.73 13.87
C SER A 35 -10.11 2.28 13.05
N SER A 36 -8.94 1.65 13.10
CA SER A 36 -7.75 2.05 12.34
C SER A 36 -7.95 1.93 10.83
N LEU A 37 -8.81 0.99 10.39
CA LEU A 37 -9.24 0.88 8.98
C LEU A 37 -9.95 2.14 8.48
N PHE A 38 -10.61 2.87 9.39
CA PHE A 38 -11.38 4.08 9.08
C PHE A 38 -10.70 5.37 9.58
N SER A 39 -9.48 5.26 10.13
CA SER A 39 -8.74 6.39 10.68
C SER A 39 -8.42 7.46 9.62
N THR A 40 -8.19 7.03 8.38
CA THR A 40 -7.88 7.89 7.24
C THR A 40 -9.01 8.88 6.94
N PHE A 41 -10.27 8.51 7.16
CA PHE A 41 -11.43 9.40 6.96
C PHE A 41 -11.50 10.55 7.96
N LYS A 42 -10.91 10.39 9.16
CA LYS A 42 -10.91 11.40 10.22
C LYS A 42 -9.66 12.26 10.23
N THR A 43 -8.70 11.95 9.38
CA THR A 43 -7.40 12.61 9.35
C THR A 43 -7.47 13.94 8.60
N PRO A 44 -6.89 15.05 9.10
CA PRO A 44 -6.82 16.34 8.41
C PRO A 44 -6.26 16.29 6.97
N GLY A 45 -5.40 15.31 6.67
CA GLY A 45 -4.81 15.06 5.35
C GLY A 45 -5.62 14.17 4.40
N TYR A 46 -6.89 13.87 4.70
CA TYR A 46 -7.73 12.94 3.94
C TYR A 46 -7.70 13.18 2.42
N TRP A 47 -7.92 14.43 1.98
CA TRP A 47 -7.96 14.76 0.55
C TRP A 47 -6.62 14.53 -0.16
N ASN A 48 -5.52 14.67 0.56
CA ASN A 48 -4.20 14.38 0.03
C ASN A 48 -3.98 12.87 -0.13
N ILE A 49 -4.46 12.04 0.81
CA ILE A 49 -4.49 10.58 0.68
C ILE A 49 -5.27 10.18 -0.57
N VAL A 50 -6.53 10.62 -0.69
CA VAL A 50 -7.41 10.29 -1.82
C VAL A 50 -6.77 10.70 -3.14
N LYS A 51 -6.27 11.94 -3.23
CA LYS A 51 -5.56 12.43 -4.43
C LYS A 51 -4.36 11.57 -4.78
N THR A 52 -3.51 11.23 -3.80
CA THR A 52 -2.28 10.47 -4.04
C THR A 52 -2.59 9.03 -4.45
N MET A 53 -3.55 8.39 -3.80
CA MET A 53 -4.01 7.04 -4.15
C MET A 53 -4.64 7.01 -5.55
N PHE A 54 -5.44 8.02 -5.90
CA PHE A 54 -5.99 8.16 -7.24
C PHE A 54 -4.89 8.30 -8.30
N LEU A 55 -3.90 9.18 -8.06
CA LEU A 55 -2.75 9.35 -8.96
C LEU A 55 -1.95 8.04 -9.12
N ARG A 56 -1.82 7.24 -8.06
CA ARG A 56 -1.14 5.94 -8.11
C ARG A 56 -1.86 4.98 -9.04
N GLY A 57 -3.18 4.88 -8.88
CA GLY A 57 -4.02 4.07 -9.76
C GLY A 57 -3.93 4.52 -11.21
N LEU A 58 -4.05 5.83 -11.45
CA LEU A 58 -3.96 6.43 -12.77
C LEU A 58 -2.61 6.14 -13.43
N TYR A 59 -1.49 6.40 -12.75
CA TYR A 59 -0.16 6.15 -13.31
C TYR A 59 0.08 4.67 -13.58
N THR A 60 -0.33 3.78 -12.66
CA THR A 60 -0.18 2.33 -12.85
C THR A 60 -0.98 1.86 -14.06
N PHE A 61 -2.21 2.37 -14.24
CA PHE A 61 -3.05 2.07 -15.40
C PHE A 61 -2.44 2.60 -16.71
N LEU A 62 -1.95 3.85 -16.73
CA LEU A 62 -1.30 4.40 -17.93
C LEU A 62 -0.05 3.60 -18.32
N TRP A 63 0.74 3.14 -17.34
CA TRP A 63 1.91 2.31 -17.60
C TRP A 63 1.55 0.89 -18.08
N SER A 64 0.47 0.31 -17.56
CA SER A 64 0.01 -1.00 -18.03
C SER A 64 -0.61 -0.97 -19.44
N LEU A 65 -1.17 0.17 -19.85
CA LEU A 65 -1.65 0.39 -21.22
C LEU A 65 -0.53 0.47 -22.25
N LEU A 66 0.63 1.03 -21.87
CA LEU A 66 1.77 1.13 -22.78
C LEU A 66 2.34 -0.26 -23.09
N LEU A 67 2.71 -1.02 -22.05
CA LEU A 67 3.28 -2.36 -22.15
C LEU A 67 3.12 -3.10 -20.81
N VAL A 68 3.01 -4.43 -20.86
CA VAL A 68 2.81 -5.28 -19.66
C VAL A 68 3.99 -5.20 -18.68
N ILE A 69 5.23 -5.36 -19.17
CA ILE A 69 6.44 -5.41 -18.34
C ILE A 69 6.68 -4.10 -17.57
N PRO A 70 6.72 -2.91 -18.19
CA PRO A 70 6.90 -1.67 -17.43
C PRO A 70 5.71 -1.37 -16.53
N GLY A 71 4.49 -1.83 -16.86
CA GLY A 71 3.34 -1.79 -15.95
C GLY A 71 3.59 -2.53 -14.63
N ILE A 72 4.13 -3.75 -14.69
CA ILE A 72 4.49 -4.54 -13.50
C ILE A 72 5.61 -3.86 -12.70
N ILE A 73 6.66 -3.37 -13.38
CA ILE A 73 7.75 -2.67 -12.68
C ILE A 73 7.22 -1.43 -11.94
N LYS A 74 6.29 -0.70 -12.56
CA LYS A 74 5.68 0.50 -11.98
C LYS A 74 4.73 0.18 -10.83
N SER A 75 3.98 -0.91 -10.91
CA SER A 75 3.13 -1.35 -9.79
C SER A 75 3.98 -1.65 -8.54
N TYR A 76 5.14 -2.26 -8.70
CA TYR A 76 6.09 -2.47 -7.60
C TYR A 76 6.70 -1.17 -7.08
N GLN A 77 7.08 -0.24 -7.96
CA GLN A 77 7.57 1.08 -7.53
C GLN A 77 6.57 1.85 -6.68
N TYR A 78 5.27 1.67 -6.93
CA TYR A 78 4.20 2.39 -6.24
C TYR A 78 3.52 1.56 -5.14
N ARG A 79 4.04 0.37 -4.82
CA ARG A 79 3.43 -0.55 -3.85
C ARG A 79 3.38 0.03 -2.43
N LEU A 80 4.34 0.88 -2.06
CA LEU A 80 4.49 1.39 -0.69
C LEU A 80 3.77 2.73 -0.45
N VAL A 81 3.26 3.37 -1.50
CA VAL A 81 2.57 4.67 -1.40
C VAL A 81 1.39 4.63 -0.40
N PRO A 82 0.55 3.57 -0.34
CA PRO A 82 -0.52 3.50 0.65
C PRO A 82 -0.02 3.55 2.09
N TYR A 83 1.10 2.87 2.38
CA TYR A 83 1.73 2.86 3.70
C TYR A 83 2.33 4.23 4.06
N ILE A 84 3.04 4.86 3.12
CA ILE A 84 3.59 6.21 3.30
C ILE A 84 2.48 7.23 3.59
N MET A 85 1.38 7.18 2.83
CA MET A 85 0.24 8.08 3.02
C MET A 85 -0.53 7.79 4.30
N ALA A 86 -0.50 6.55 4.78
CA ALA A 86 -1.11 6.15 6.04
C ALA A 86 -0.29 6.59 7.26
N GLU A 87 1.04 6.64 7.13
CA GLU A 87 1.97 7.12 8.17
C GLU A 87 2.03 8.65 8.20
N ASN A 88 2.16 9.30 7.04
CA ASN A 88 2.17 10.75 6.92
C ASN A 88 1.19 11.25 5.85
N PRO A 89 -0.05 11.54 6.25
CA PRO A 89 -1.08 12.09 5.36
C PRO A 89 -0.75 13.48 4.79
N ASN A 90 0.19 14.21 5.38
CA ASN A 90 0.56 15.57 4.99
C ASN A 90 1.73 15.60 3.99
N ILE A 91 2.41 14.47 3.75
CA ILE A 91 3.49 14.37 2.78
C ILE A 91 2.96 14.69 1.37
N SER A 92 3.72 15.45 0.58
CA SER A 92 3.26 15.77 -0.78
C SER A 92 3.16 14.50 -1.63
N SER A 93 2.15 14.41 -2.51
CA SER A 93 1.98 13.25 -3.40
C SER A 93 3.27 12.91 -4.17
N ARG A 94 3.96 13.94 -4.69
CA ARG A 94 5.22 13.78 -5.43
C ARG A 94 6.28 13.12 -4.55
N ARG A 95 6.42 13.58 -3.30
CA ARG A 95 7.40 13.04 -2.35
C ARG A 95 7.04 11.60 -1.95
N ALA A 96 5.76 11.28 -1.77
CA ALA A 96 5.32 9.89 -1.51
C ALA A 96 5.71 8.93 -2.65
N PHE A 97 5.52 9.34 -3.91
CA PHE A 97 5.94 8.54 -5.07
C PHE A 97 7.47 8.40 -5.17
N GLU A 98 8.19 9.49 -4.91
CA GLU A 98 9.65 9.48 -4.91
C GLU A 98 10.21 8.55 -3.84
N LEU A 99 9.71 8.67 -2.61
CA LEU A 99 10.12 7.84 -1.49
C LEU A 99 9.79 6.37 -1.73
N SER A 100 8.57 6.05 -2.18
CA SER A 100 8.20 4.67 -2.56
C SER A 100 9.12 4.11 -3.65
N ARG A 101 9.52 4.94 -4.63
CA ARG A 101 10.47 4.54 -5.67
C ARG A 101 11.87 4.30 -5.10
N GLN A 102 12.36 5.14 -4.20
CA GLN A 102 13.66 5.00 -3.56
C GLN A 102 13.71 3.74 -2.68
N MET A 103 12.67 3.53 -1.87
CA MET A 103 12.52 2.35 -0.99
C MET A 103 12.46 1.03 -1.75
N THR A 104 11.94 1.03 -2.98
CA THR A 104 11.81 -0.17 -3.82
C THR A 104 12.93 -0.32 -4.84
N ASP A 105 13.88 0.61 -4.88
CA ASP A 105 15.01 0.51 -5.81
C ASP A 105 15.98 -0.58 -5.37
N GLY A 106 16.48 -1.37 -6.32
CA GLY A 106 17.22 -2.61 -6.03
C GLY A 106 16.37 -3.78 -5.50
N GLU A 107 15.18 -3.53 -4.96
CA GLU A 107 14.36 -4.54 -4.27
C GLU A 107 13.21 -5.12 -5.12
N LYS A 108 12.97 -4.60 -6.32
CA LYS A 108 11.85 -5.02 -7.19
C LYS A 108 11.87 -6.53 -7.51
N TRP A 109 13.07 -7.10 -7.69
CA TRP A 109 13.21 -8.54 -7.91
C TRP A 109 12.83 -9.35 -6.66
N ASN A 110 13.22 -8.88 -5.47
CA ASN A 110 12.86 -9.53 -4.21
C ASN A 110 11.33 -9.46 -3.98
N ILE A 111 10.70 -8.33 -4.32
CA ILE A 111 9.24 -8.18 -4.30
C ILE A 111 8.56 -9.14 -5.29
N PHE A 112 9.13 -9.30 -6.48
CA PHE A 112 8.63 -10.27 -7.46
C PHE A 112 8.72 -11.71 -6.95
N VAL A 113 9.87 -12.11 -6.40
CA VAL A 113 10.05 -13.44 -5.81
C VAL A 113 9.11 -13.66 -4.62
N LEU A 114 8.88 -12.63 -3.80
CA LEU A 114 7.90 -12.67 -2.73
C LEU A 114 6.50 -12.94 -3.28
N ASP A 115 6.07 -12.25 -4.34
CA ASP A 115 4.77 -12.51 -4.97
C ASP A 115 4.70 -13.92 -5.59
N LEU A 116 5.78 -14.41 -6.20
CA LEU A 116 5.86 -15.78 -6.72
C LEU A 116 5.65 -16.83 -5.63
N SER A 117 6.13 -16.57 -4.41
CA SER A 117 5.96 -17.48 -3.26
C SER A 117 4.48 -17.71 -2.91
N PHE A 118 3.59 -16.80 -3.33
CA PHE A 118 2.14 -16.92 -3.12
C PHE A 118 1.39 -17.67 -4.22
N ILE A 119 2.03 -18.01 -5.35
CA ILE A 119 1.36 -18.70 -6.47
C ILE A 119 0.71 -20.01 -6.02
N GLY A 120 1.40 -20.82 -5.21
CA GLY A 120 0.84 -22.06 -4.68
C GLY A 120 -0.43 -21.83 -3.84
N TRP A 121 -0.45 -20.76 -3.04
CA TRP A 121 -1.61 -20.38 -2.24
C TRP A 121 -2.79 -19.93 -3.11
N TYR A 122 -2.52 -19.18 -4.19
CA TYR A 122 -3.57 -18.80 -5.15
C TYR A 122 -4.19 -20.02 -5.83
N VAL A 123 -3.37 -21.00 -6.22
CA VAL A 123 -3.85 -22.27 -6.79
C VAL A 123 -4.71 -23.03 -5.78
N LEU A 124 -4.26 -23.15 -4.54
CA LEU A 124 -5.03 -23.79 -3.47
C LEU A 124 -6.38 -23.09 -3.24
N CYS A 125 -6.38 -21.76 -3.20
CA CYS A 125 -7.61 -20.97 -3.09
C CYS A 125 -8.56 -21.25 -4.25
N GLY A 126 -8.05 -21.36 -5.48
CA GLY A 126 -8.83 -21.73 -6.66
C GLY A 126 -9.49 -23.12 -6.54
N ILE A 127 -8.75 -24.12 -6.02
CA ILE A 127 -9.28 -25.47 -5.77
C ILE A 127 -10.41 -25.44 -4.74
N THR A 128 -10.32 -24.58 -3.72
CA THR A 128 -11.36 -24.42 -2.68
C THR A 128 -12.54 -23.53 -3.12
N PHE A 129 -12.72 -23.28 -4.42
CA PHE A 129 -13.72 -22.35 -4.96
C PHE A 129 -13.67 -20.95 -4.32
N GLY A 130 -12.47 -20.51 -3.94
CA GLY A 130 -12.21 -19.19 -3.38
C GLY A 130 -12.37 -19.06 -1.87
N ILE A 131 -12.78 -20.10 -1.14
CA ILE A 131 -12.90 -20.03 0.33
C ILE A 131 -11.54 -19.75 0.98
N GLY A 132 -10.45 -20.29 0.42
CA GLY A 132 -9.09 -20.04 0.89
C GLY A 132 -8.68 -18.56 0.93
N PHE A 133 -9.33 -17.69 0.12
CA PHE A 133 -9.02 -16.26 0.12
C PHE A 133 -9.36 -15.55 1.43
N LEU A 134 -10.26 -16.11 2.26
CA LEU A 134 -10.56 -15.59 3.59
C LEU A 134 -9.33 -15.60 4.51
N PHE A 135 -8.45 -16.59 4.32
CA PHE A 135 -7.21 -16.73 5.10
C PHE A 135 -6.01 -16.13 4.37
N LEU A 136 -5.96 -16.28 3.04
CA LEU A 136 -4.86 -15.78 2.24
C LEU A 136 -4.78 -14.24 2.24
N ASN A 137 -5.92 -13.54 2.18
CA ASN A 137 -5.91 -12.07 2.13
C ASN A 137 -5.26 -11.44 3.36
N PRO A 138 -5.66 -11.75 4.62
CA PRO A 138 -4.96 -11.23 5.80
C PRO A 138 -3.47 -11.57 5.82
N TYR A 139 -3.10 -12.78 5.37
CA TYR A 139 -1.72 -13.21 5.30
C TYR A 139 -0.88 -12.41 4.28
N LEU A 140 -1.44 -12.14 3.09
CA LEU A 140 -0.84 -11.26 2.10
C LEU A 140 -0.66 -9.84 2.64
N GLN A 141 -1.66 -9.29 3.32
CA GLN A 141 -1.57 -7.94 3.87
C GLN A 141 -0.54 -7.84 5.00
N ALA A 142 -0.49 -8.82 5.91
CA ALA A 142 0.54 -8.90 6.94
C ALA A 142 1.96 -8.98 6.32
N THR A 143 2.13 -9.79 5.27
CA THR A 143 3.40 -9.90 4.54
C THR A 143 3.81 -8.57 3.89
N ASN A 144 2.85 -7.84 3.33
CA ASN A 144 3.12 -6.52 2.76
C ASN A 144 3.49 -5.47 3.81
N ALA A 145 2.90 -5.54 5.00
CA ALA A 145 3.26 -4.67 6.12
C ALA A 145 4.69 -4.97 6.61
N GLU A 146 5.10 -6.24 6.69
CA GLU A 146 6.49 -6.61 6.96
C GLU A 146 7.45 -6.11 5.88
N LEU A 147 7.09 -6.28 4.60
CA LEU A 147 7.86 -5.75 3.47
C LEU A 147 8.04 -4.23 3.62
N TYR A 148 6.98 -3.50 3.91
CA TYR A 148 7.05 -2.06 4.13
C TYR A 148 7.99 -1.72 5.29
N SER A 149 7.85 -2.39 6.44
CA SER A 149 8.72 -2.17 7.60
C SER A 149 10.20 -2.40 7.28
N ALA A 150 10.52 -3.46 6.54
CA ALA A 150 11.90 -3.77 6.16
C ALA A 150 12.47 -2.72 5.19
N LEU A 151 11.70 -2.29 4.18
CA LEU A 151 12.13 -1.28 3.22
C LEU A 151 12.19 0.12 3.85
N ARG A 152 11.32 0.41 4.81
CA ARG A 152 11.36 1.63 5.64
C ARG A 152 12.66 1.69 6.43
N ALA A 153 13.02 0.63 7.16
CA ALA A 153 14.28 0.57 7.89
C ALA A 153 15.52 0.79 6.98
N LYS A 154 15.51 0.21 5.78
CA LYS A 154 16.56 0.46 4.77
C LYS A 154 16.59 1.92 4.31
N ALA A 155 15.45 2.56 4.12
CA ALA A 155 15.37 3.96 3.72
C ALA A 155 15.88 4.93 4.79
N PHE A 156 15.60 4.65 6.07
CA PHE A 156 16.21 5.38 7.19
C PHE A 156 17.73 5.19 7.22
N ALA A 157 18.22 3.96 7.06
CA ALA A 157 19.66 3.68 7.01
C ALA A 157 20.38 4.36 5.82
N ALA A 158 19.67 4.54 4.70
CA ALA A 158 20.16 5.22 3.50
C ALA A 158 19.99 6.75 3.53
N ASN A 159 19.42 7.32 4.60
CA ASN A 159 19.08 8.75 4.73
C ASN A 159 18.16 9.27 3.62
N PHE A 160 17.27 8.42 3.10
CA PHE A 160 16.25 8.84 2.12
C PHE A 160 15.06 9.56 2.78
N THR A 161 14.86 9.38 4.08
CA THR A 161 13.75 9.92 4.85
C THR A 161 14.16 10.04 6.32
N ASP A 162 13.35 10.72 7.11
CA ASP A 162 13.58 10.99 8.53
C ASP A 162 12.26 10.86 9.34
N ASP A 163 12.35 11.00 10.66
CA ASP A 163 11.18 10.90 11.56
C ASP A 163 10.16 12.04 11.35
N SER A 164 10.54 13.13 10.69
CA SER A 164 9.62 14.22 10.35
C SER A 164 8.75 13.85 9.15
N GLU A 165 9.27 13.05 8.22
CA GLU A 165 8.53 12.49 7.10
C GLU A 165 7.78 11.21 7.46
N LEU A 166 8.37 10.31 8.26
CA LEU A 166 7.81 9.01 8.63
C LEU A 166 7.92 8.80 10.16
N GLY A 167 6.95 9.34 10.92
CA GLY A 167 6.97 9.38 12.39
C GLY A 167 6.55 8.10 13.14
N ASP A 168 6.34 7.00 12.43
CA ASP A 168 5.82 5.71 12.90
C ASP A 168 4.32 5.70 13.27
N PHE A 169 3.68 4.54 13.16
CA PHE A 169 2.22 4.36 13.31
C PHE A 169 1.71 4.46 14.76
N VAL A 170 2.62 4.50 15.74
CA VAL A 170 2.32 4.46 17.18
C VAL A 170 2.14 5.86 17.79
N ARG A 171 2.54 6.93 17.08
CA ARG A 171 2.51 8.30 17.63
C ARG A 171 1.23 9.05 17.26
N TYR A 172 0.09 8.70 17.87
CA TYR A 172 -1.11 9.56 17.88
C TYR A 172 -1.91 9.44 19.17
#